data_AF-A0A2A5CM66-F1
#
_entry.id   AF-A0A2A5CM66-F1
#
_cell.length_a   1.000
_cell.length_b   1.000
_cell.length_c   1.000
_cell.angle_alpha   90.00
_cell.angle_beta   90.00
_cell.angle_gamma   90.00
#
_symmetry.space_group_name_H-M   'P 1'
#
loop_
_entity.id
_entity.type
_entity.pdbx_description
1 polymer ?
#
loop_
_entity_poly.entity_id
_entity_poly.type
_entity_poly.pdbx_seq_one_letter_code
_entity_poly.pdbx_strand_id
1 'polypeptide(L)'
;MALIYTTVLGPQDPRFGISHYNIADKLTRGNYSDKAIIRDGEYIWICKAKKHQGKGKKDKRVYLLKINVRNVTDEEFSNLQDALDFANDWADYEGDYPLEYEAPWSIHTLPFRPRK
;
A
#
# COMPACT_ATOMS: atom_id res chain seq x y z
N MET A 1 -0.64 -1.06 -22.53
CA MET A 1 0.57 -0.50 -21.88
C MET A 1 1.18 -1.59 -21.02
N ALA A 2 2.48 -1.85 -21.13
CA ALA A 2 3.13 -2.83 -20.28
C ALA A 2 3.15 -2.31 -18.83
N LEU A 3 2.74 -3.14 -17.88
CA LEU A 3 2.86 -2.82 -16.46
C LEU A 3 4.35 -2.59 -16.15
N ILE A 4 4.71 -1.37 -15.77
CA ILE A 4 6.08 -0.99 -15.40
C ILE A 4 6.45 -1.64 -14.05
N TYR A 5 5.44 -1.83 -13.19
CA TYR A 5 5.58 -2.41 -11.86
C TYR A 5 4.60 -3.55 -11.65
N THR A 6 5.08 -4.63 -11.04
CA THR A 6 4.23 -5.64 -10.39
C THR A 6 4.33 -5.45 -8.88
N THR A 7 3.23 -5.01 -8.25
CA THR A 7 3.14 -4.73 -6.81
C THR A 7 2.48 -5.89 -6.06
N VAL A 8 3.00 -6.22 -4.89
CA VAL A 8 2.29 -7.09 -3.93
C VAL A 8 1.46 -6.19 -3.03
N LEU A 9 0.13 -6.27 -3.17
CA LEU A 9 -0.81 -5.48 -2.36
C LEU A 9 -0.96 -6.14 -0.99
N GLY A 10 -0.94 -5.33 0.07
CA GLY A 10 -1.20 -5.77 1.43
C GLY A 10 -2.57 -5.31 1.95
N PRO A 11 -2.98 -5.73 3.16
CA PRO A 11 -4.24 -5.34 3.80
C PRO A 11 -4.48 -3.83 3.95
N GLN A 12 -3.39 -3.06 3.97
CA GLN A 12 -3.41 -1.59 4.03
C GLN A 12 -3.74 -0.93 2.68
N ASP A 13 -3.79 -1.68 1.57
CA ASP A 13 -4.15 -1.07 0.29
C ASP A 13 -5.64 -0.67 0.30
N PRO A 14 -5.99 0.60 0.00
CA PRO A 14 -7.38 1.07 0.00
C PRO A 14 -8.32 0.28 -0.93
N ARG A 15 -7.79 -0.49 -1.89
CA ARG A 15 -8.59 -1.43 -2.72
C ARG A 15 -9.31 -2.50 -1.90
N PHE A 16 -8.79 -2.85 -0.72
CA PHE A 16 -9.41 -3.80 0.21
C PHE A 16 -10.30 -3.13 1.26
N GLY A 17 -10.34 -1.79 1.25
CA GLY A 17 -11.03 -1.00 2.24
C GLY A 17 -10.05 -0.42 3.25
N ILE A 18 -10.33 0.80 3.70
CA ILE A 18 -9.54 1.47 4.73
C ILE A 18 -10.11 1.05 6.07
N SER A 19 -9.28 0.37 6.87
CA SER A 19 -9.61 0.00 8.25
C SER A 19 -8.61 0.64 9.20
N HIS A 20 -9.11 1.26 10.28
CA HIS A 20 -8.25 1.88 11.29
C HIS A 20 -7.38 0.85 12.01
N TYR A 21 -7.77 -0.43 12.03
CA TYR A 21 -6.93 -1.51 12.55
C TYR A 21 -5.59 -1.66 11.81
N ASN A 22 -5.56 -1.31 10.52
CA ASN A 22 -4.35 -1.36 9.70
C ASN A 22 -3.56 -0.06 9.74
N ILE A 23 -3.91 0.87 10.62
CA ILE A 23 -3.18 2.12 10.82
C ILE A 23 -2.28 1.94 12.04
N ALA A 24 -1.02 2.34 11.89
CA ALA A 24 -0.04 2.38 12.95
C ALA A 24 0.50 3.81 13.10
N ASP A 25 1.04 4.15 14.27
CA ASP A 25 1.63 5.47 14.51
C ASP A 25 2.94 5.67 13.73
N LYS A 26 3.67 4.57 13.46
CA LYS A 26 4.95 4.59 12.75
C LYS A 26 5.15 3.35 11.87
N LEU A 27 5.68 3.56 10.66
CA LEU A 27 6.12 2.47 9.80
C LEU A 27 7.52 1.99 10.23
N THR A 28 7.64 0.68 10.30
CA THR A 28 8.85 -0.07 10.61
C THR A 28 9.04 -1.18 9.59
N ARG A 29 10.22 -1.79 9.58
CA ARG A 29 10.50 -2.96 8.73
C ARG A 29 9.59 -4.16 9.00
N GLY A 30 8.96 -4.24 10.18
CA GLY A 30 8.07 -5.33 10.55
C GLY A 30 6.61 -5.16 10.12
N ASN A 31 6.14 -3.92 9.95
CA ASN A 31 4.72 -3.61 9.77
C ASN A 31 4.38 -2.89 8.45
N TYR A 32 5.36 -2.40 7.68
CA TYR A 32 5.07 -1.64 6.46
C TYR A 32 4.32 -2.41 5.37
N SER A 33 4.36 -3.75 5.44
CA SER A 33 3.70 -4.60 4.44
C SER A 33 2.21 -4.80 4.68
N ASP A 34 1.72 -4.47 5.87
CA ASP A 34 0.36 -4.73 6.34
C ASP A 34 -0.29 -3.51 7.02
N LYS A 35 0.51 -2.49 7.36
CA LYS A 35 0.08 -1.25 7.99
C LYS A 35 0.34 -0.02 7.12
N ALA A 36 -0.46 1.00 7.36
CA ALA A 36 -0.29 2.36 6.87
C ALA A 36 -0.08 3.31 8.05
N ILE A 37 0.34 4.53 7.76
CA ILE A 37 0.40 5.65 8.71
C ILE A 37 -0.49 6.78 8.19
N ILE A 38 -0.86 7.69 9.11
CA ILE A 38 -1.46 8.96 8.75
C ILE A 38 -0.48 10.07 9.06
N ARG A 39 -0.21 10.91 8.07
CA ARG A 39 0.62 12.12 8.21
C ARG A 39 -0.04 13.24 7.44
N ASP A 40 -0.24 14.39 8.08
CA ASP A 40 -0.99 15.51 7.49
C ASP A 40 -2.42 15.12 7.02
N GLY A 41 -3.05 14.16 7.70
CA GLY A 41 -4.37 13.64 7.33
C GLY A 41 -4.35 12.72 6.10
N GLU A 42 -3.17 12.48 5.54
CA GLU A 42 -2.99 11.63 4.38
C GLU A 42 -2.66 10.21 4.77
N TYR A 43 -3.32 9.27 4.10
CA TYR A 43 -3.09 7.84 4.29
C TYR A 43 -1.90 7.38 3.44
N ILE A 44 -0.80 7.04 4.11
CA ILE A 44 0.48 6.71 3.47
C ILE A 44 0.85 5.25 3.77
N TRP A 45 1.24 4.52 2.74
CA TRP A 45 1.73 3.15 2.89
C TRP A 45 2.83 2.82 1.89
N ILE A 46 3.59 1.78 2.20
CA ILE A 46 4.69 1.31 1.36
C ILE A 46 4.34 -0.06 0.79
N CYS A 47 4.57 -0.25 -0.50
CA CYS A 47 4.41 -1.54 -1.17
C CYS A 47 5.73 -2.04 -1.74
N LYS A 48 5.94 -3.36 -1.66
CA LYS A 48 7.00 -4.02 -2.44
C LYS A 48 6.57 -4.13 -3.89
N ALA A 49 7.44 -3.69 -4.79
CA ALA A 49 7.24 -3.81 -6.22
C ALA A 49 8.44 -4.44 -6.92
N LYS A 50 8.16 -5.09 -8.05
CA LYS A 50 9.14 -5.50 -9.04
C LYS A 50 9.03 -4.57 -10.23
N LYS A 51 10.09 -3.83 -10.52
CA LYS A 51 10.20 -2.96 -11.69
C LYS A 51 10.71 -3.77 -12.88
N HIS A 52 9.90 -3.83 -13.93
CA HIS A 52 10.25 -4.50 -15.17
C HIS A 52 11.17 -3.60 -15.99
N GLN A 53 12.39 -4.06 -16.26
CA GLN A 53 13.41 -3.31 -17.00
C GLN A 53 13.40 -3.55 -18.51
N GLY A 54 12.43 -4.30 -19.02
CA GLY A 54 12.31 -4.68 -20.43
C GLY A 54 12.77 -6.11 -20.73
N LYS A 55 12.60 -6.53 -21.98
CA LYS A 55 12.81 -7.91 -22.43
C LYS A 55 14.27 -8.33 -22.23
N GLY A 56 14.50 -9.40 -21.45
CA GLY A 56 15.83 -9.99 -21.22
C GLY A 56 16.63 -9.40 -20.05
N LYS A 57 16.10 -8.41 -19.33
CA LYS A 57 16.73 -7.87 -18.10
C LYS A 57 16.05 -8.44 -16.86
N LYS A 58 16.82 -8.64 -15.79
CA LYS A 58 16.28 -9.09 -14.49
C LYS A 58 15.44 -7.98 -13.87
N ASP A 59 14.28 -8.34 -13.34
CA ASP A 59 13.44 -7.42 -12.58
C ASP A 59 14.18 -6.87 -11.36
N LYS A 60 14.07 -5.56 -11.13
CA LYS A 60 14.64 -4.91 -9.95
C LYS A 60 13.59 -4.85 -8.85
N ARG A 61 13.98 -5.20 -7.62
CA ARG A 61 13.13 -4.98 -6.44
C ARG A 61 13.20 -3.51 -6.04
N VAL A 62 12.03 -2.91 -5.86
CA VAL A 62 11.87 -1.50 -5.46
C VAL A 62 10.75 -1.39 -4.42
N TYR A 63 10.77 -0.32 -3.66
CA TYR A 63 9.73 0.02 -2.68
C TYR A 63 9.01 1.25 -3.21
N LEU A 64 7.68 1.18 -3.29
CA LEU A 64 6.86 2.28 -3.73
C LEU A 64 6.14 2.87 -2.52
N LEU A 65 6.32 4.16 -2.31
CA LEU A 65 5.53 4.93 -1.36
C LEU A 65 4.27 5.42 -2.07
N LYS A 66 3.12 5.12 -1.47
CA LYS A 66 1.81 5.44 -1.99
C LYS A 66 1.08 6.33 -1.00
N ILE A 67 0.40 7.32 -1.54
CA ILE A 67 -0.41 8.27 -0.78
C ILE A 67 -1.82 8.21 -1.34
N ASN A 68 -2.83 8.18 -0.47
CA ASN A 68 -4.23 8.12 -0.87
C ASN A 68 -4.78 9.47 -1.38
N VAL A 69 -3.96 10.28 -2.02
CA VAL A 69 -4.37 11.52 -2.69
C VAL A 69 -4.58 11.25 -4.16
N ARG A 70 -5.69 11.75 -4.70
CA ARG A 70 -6.13 11.49 -6.07
C ARG A 70 -5.20 11.93 -7.21
N ASN A 71 -4.05 12.54 -6.93
CA ASN A 71 -3.14 13.10 -7.94
C ASN A 71 -1.65 13.06 -7.57
N VAL A 72 -1.24 12.33 -6.53
CA VAL A 72 0.18 12.23 -6.16
C VAL A 72 0.84 11.07 -6.92
N THR A 73 2.03 11.34 -7.45
CA THR A 73 2.81 10.31 -8.15
C THR A 73 3.50 9.45 -7.12
N ASP A 74 3.34 8.12 -7.22
CA ASP A 74 4.04 7.16 -6.35
C ASP A 74 5.57 7.42 -6.39
N GLU A 75 6.20 7.55 -5.23
CA GLU A 75 7.65 7.68 -5.14
C GLU A 75 8.34 6.31 -5.07
N GLU A 76 9.46 6.17 -5.80
CA GLU A 76 10.23 4.92 -5.86
C GLU A 76 11.53 5.01 -5.07
N PHE A 77 11.70 4.06 -4.17
CA PHE A 77 12.92 3.89 -3.38
C PHE A 77 13.59 2.54 -3.70
N SER A 78 14.92 2.53 -3.75
CA SER A 78 15.69 1.29 -3.90
C SER A 78 15.88 0.57 -2.55
N ASN A 79 15.96 1.32 -1.45
CA ASN A 79 16.09 0.78 -0.10
C ASN A 79 14.80 0.91 0.67
N LEU A 80 14.57 -0.04 1.58
CA LEU A 80 13.41 0.00 2.47
C LEU A 80 13.56 1.09 3.55
N GLN A 81 14.77 1.25 4.09
CA GLN A 81 15.01 2.19 5.19
C GLN A 81 14.73 3.62 4.75
N ASP A 82 15.28 4.03 3.60
CA ASP A 82 15.02 5.33 2.99
C ASP A 82 13.51 5.59 2.79
N ALA A 83 12.76 4.58 2.35
CA ALA A 83 11.31 4.69 2.19
C ALA A 83 10.56 4.84 3.52
N LEU A 84 11.00 4.13 4.57
CA LEU A 84 10.43 4.21 5.91
C LEU A 84 10.69 5.56 6.54
N ASP A 85 11.93 6.05 6.45
CA ASP A 85 12.32 7.34 7.00
C ASP A 85 11.53 8.45 6.30
N PHE A 86 11.47 8.42 4.97
CA PHE A 86 10.67 9.38 4.20
C PHE A 86 9.17 9.34 4.53
N ALA A 87 8.58 8.16 4.69
CA ALA A 87 7.17 8.04 5.08
C ALA A 87 6.92 8.62 6.48
N ASN A 88 7.79 8.28 7.43
CA ASN A 88 7.62 8.70 8.82
C ASN A 88 7.87 10.21 9.02
N ASP A 89 8.80 10.76 8.25
CA ASP A 89 9.21 12.18 8.29
C ASP A 89 8.36 13.07 7.35
N TRP A 90 7.28 12.52 6.77
CA TRP A 90 6.40 13.27 5.86
C TRP A 90 5.75 14.49 6.51
N ALA A 91 5.35 14.37 7.78
CA ALA A 91 4.82 15.48 8.57
C ALA A 91 5.07 15.25 10.07
N ASP A 92 5.21 16.33 10.82
CA ASP A 92 5.46 16.29 12.27
C ASP A 92 4.19 16.00 13.09
N TYR A 93 3.00 16.05 12.47
CA TYR A 93 1.72 15.83 13.13
C TYR A 93 0.86 14.77 12.41
N GLU A 94 0.04 14.11 13.22
CA GLU A 94 -1.06 13.28 12.76
C GLU A 94 -2.24 14.20 12.46
N GLY A 95 -2.71 14.17 11.22
CA GLY A 95 -3.93 14.88 10.84
C GLY A 95 -5.17 14.02 11.05
N ASP A 96 -6.28 14.40 10.42
CA ASP A 96 -7.54 13.67 10.57
C ASP A 96 -7.46 12.26 9.97
N TYR A 97 -8.02 11.30 10.70
CA TYR A 97 -8.08 9.92 10.24
C TYR A 97 -9.08 9.82 9.08
N PRO A 98 -8.72 9.17 7.96
CA PRO A 98 -9.68 8.95 6.89
C PRO A 98 -10.85 8.12 7.43
N LEU A 99 -12.07 8.37 6.93
CA LEU A 99 -13.22 7.56 7.28
C LEU A 99 -12.94 6.09 6.95
N GLU A 100 -13.35 5.19 7.84
CA GLU A 100 -13.34 3.77 7.52
C GLU A 100 -14.20 3.56 6.27
N TYR A 101 -13.60 2.94 5.27
CA TYR A 101 -14.23 2.71 3.99
C TYR A 101 -14.22 1.21 3.74
N GLU A 102 -15.37 0.57 3.78
CA GLU A 102 -15.51 -0.78 3.27
C GLU A 102 -15.41 -0.74 1.75
N ALA A 103 -14.56 -1.59 1.20
CA ALA A 103 -14.40 -1.66 -0.24
C ALA A 103 -15.73 -2.06 -0.93
N PRO A 104 -15.97 -1.59 -2.16
CA PRO A 104 -17.26 -1.74 -2.82
C PRO A 104 -17.55 -3.18 -3.31
N TRP A 105 -16.72 -4.16 -2.94
CA TRP A 105 -16.90 -5.55 -3.35
C TRP A 105 -17.69 -6.34 -2.30
N SER A 106 -18.67 -7.11 -2.76
CA SER A 106 -19.50 -7.98 -1.93
C SER A 106 -19.08 -9.44 -2.07
N ILE A 107 -18.84 -10.14 -0.96
CA ILE A 107 -18.63 -11.60 -0.98
C ILE A 107 -20.00 -12.28 -1.13
N HIS A 108 -20.21 -12.93 -2.27
CA HIS A 108 -21.34 -13.84 -2.44
C HIS A 108 -20.92 -15.25 -2.03
N THR A 109 -21.46 -15.77 -0.92
CA THR A 109 -21.31 -17.19 -0.57
C THR A 109 -22.22 -18.02 -1.46
N LEU A 110 -21.63 -18.80 -2.37
CA LEU A 110 -22.39 -19.78 -3.14
C LEU A 110 -22.81 -20.92 -2.21
N PRO A 111 -24.11 -21.29 -2.15
CA PRO A 111 -24.52 -22.45 -1.38
C PRO A 111 -23.84 -23.71 -1.93
N PHE A 112 -23.30 -24.53 -1.03
CA PHE A 112 -22.62 -25.77 -1.36
C PHE A 112 -23.56 -26.66 -2.19
N ARG A 113 -23.13 -27.04 -3.40
CA ARG A 113 -23.88 -27.96 -4.26
C ARG A 113 -23.19 -29.33 -4.22
N PRO A 114 -23.73 -30.33 -3.50
CA PRO A 114 -23.15 -31.66 -3.50
C PRO A 114 -23.19 -32.25 -4.91
N ARG A 115 -22.09 -32.88 -5.34
CA ARG A 115 -22.04 -33.62 -6.61
C ARG A 115 -22.94 -34.87 -6.49
N LYS A 116 -23.79 -35.06 -7.50
CA LYS A 116 -24.58 -36.30 -7.68
C LYS A 116 -23.67 -37.46 -8.07
#